data_AF-A0A920UQ56-F1
#
_entry.id   AF-A0A920UQ56-F1
#
_cell.length_a   1.000
_cell.length_b   1.000
_cell.length_c   1.000
_cell.angle_alpha   90.00
_cell.angle_beta   90.00
_cell.angle_gamma   90.00
#
_symmetry.space_group_name_H-M   'P 1'
#
loop_
_entity.id
_entity.type
_entity.pdbx_description
1 polymer ?
#
loop_
_entity_poly.entity_id
_entity_poly.type
_entity_poly.pdbx_seq_one_letter_code
_entity_poly.pdbx_strand_id
1 'polypeptide(L)'
;MSDYSDSILVAAFGMDEGDVRMVMAHDSTMIGTDGLDRGSKPHPRAWGTYPRILGKYVREEGVISLENAIYKMTYMPASKFGIVNRGLIKEGYFADLVIFDPDTVSDLATYQNSRVGPAGMPHVIVNGKLAVRDGKHLGTRSGRALRRGEIY
;
A
#
# COMPACT_ATOMS: atom_id res chain seq x y z
N MET A 1 20.02 -12.44 26.63
CA MET A 1 19.86 -11.86 25.28
C MET A 1 18.61 -10.98 25.29
N SER A 2 18.73 -9.76 25.83
CA SER A 2 17.61 -8.81 25.95
C SER A 2 18.06 -7.36 25.70
N ASP A 3 19.14 -7.16 24.96
CA ASP A 3 19.75 -5.84 24.78
C ASP A 3 19.36 -5.18 23.45
N TYR A 4 18.06 -5.10 23.18
CA TYR A 4 17.53 -4.18 22.19
C TYR A 4 16.56 -3.23 22.89
N SER A 5 16.89 -1.94 22.90
CA SER A 5 15.99 -0.91 23.43
C SER A 5 14.68 -0.95 22.63
N ASP A 6 13.53 -0.86 23.30
CA ASP A 6 12.20 -0.62 22.71
C ASP A 6 12.18 0.77 22.03
N SER A 7 12.87 0.88 20.89
CA SER A 7 13.18 2.14 20.22
C SER A 7 11.92 2.97 20.04
N ILE A 8 11.85 4.10 20.75
CA ILE A 8 10.77 5.07 20.66
C ILE A 8 10.75 5.61 19.22
N LEU A 9 9.67 5.34 18.50
CA LEU A 9 9.41 5.97 17.21
C LEU A 9 8.62 7.26 17.47
N VAL A 10 9.15 8.39 17.04
CA VAL A 10 8.47 9.69 17.14
C VAL A 10 7.68 9.95 15.86
N ALA A 11 6.39 10.23 15.99
CA ALA A 11 5.58 10.80 14.91
C ALA A 11 5.55 12.33 15.07
N ALA A 12 6.01 13.05 14.05
CA ALA A 12 5.96 14.51 14.00
C ALA A 12 4.73 14.96 13.19
N PHE A 13 3.95 15.90 13.75
CA PHE A 13 2.70 16.40 13.16
C PHE A 13 2.92 17.78 12.53
N GLY A 14 3.79 17.85 11.51
CA GLY A 14 4.16 19.12 10.86
C GLY A 14 3.72 19.26 9.41
N MET A 15 3.07 18.25 8.83
CA MET A 15 2.63 18.29 7.43
C MET A 15 1.25 18.94 7.31
N ASP A 16 1.12 19.85 6.36
CA ASP A 16 -0.16 20.41 5.95
C ASP A 16 -0.90 19.45 5.01
N GLU A 17 -2.19 19.21 5.26
CA GLU A 17 -2.98 18.29 4.43
C GLU A 17 -3.28 18.86 3.04
N GLY A 18 -3.26 20.19 2.85
CA GLY A 18 -3.35 20.82 1.54
C GLY A 18 -2.13 20.50 0.67
N ASP A 19 -0.93 20.59 1.25
CA ASP A 19 0.32 20.21 0.57
C ASP A 19 0.34 18.72 0.22
N VAL A 20 -0.16 17.85 1.11
CA VAL A 20 -0.29 16.41 0.84
C VAL A 20 -1.18 16.16 -0.38
N ARG A 21 -2.34 16.80 -0.46
CA ARG A 21 -3.26 16.67 -1.60
C ARG A 21 -2.64 17.19 -2.89
N MET A 22 -2.00 18.36 -2.83
CA MET A 22 -1.34 18.98 -3.97
C MET A 22 -0.24 18.08 -4.55
N VAL A 23 0.63 17.54 -3.69
CA VAL A 23 1.68 16.61 -4.12
C VAL A 23 1.08 15.30 -4.64
N MET A 24 0.06 14.76 -3.99
CA MET A 24 -0.62 13.53 -4.43
C MET A 24 -1.22 13.66 -5.83
N ALA A 25 -1.87 14.79 -6.11
CA ALA A 25 -2.52 15.07 -7.38
C ALA A 25 -1.53 15.24 -8.54
N HIS A 26 -0.28 15.63 -8.25
CA HIS A 26 0.72 15.84 -9.29
C HIS A 26 1.03 14.56 -10.08
N ASP A 27 1.08 14.65 -11.41
CA ASP A 27 1.18 13.50 -12.32
C ASP A 27 2.41 12.62 -12.05
N SER A 28 3.51 13.22 -11.60
CA SER A 28 4.77 12.51 -11.33
C SER A 28 4.83 11.80 -9.96
N THR A 29 3.80 11.92 -9.12
CA THR A 29 3.80 11.32 -7.78
C THR A 29 3.38 9.85 -7.80
N MET A 30 4.20 8.99 -7.19
CA MET A 30 3.87 7.60 -6.86
C MET A 30 3.56 7.48 -5.36
N ILE A 31 2.79 6.47 -4.97
CA ILE A 31 2.46 6.22 -3.57
C ILE A 31 3.48 5.28 -2.93
N GLY A 32 4.07 5.72 -1.82
CA GLY A 32 4.92 4.91 -0.95
C GLY A 32 4.48 5.05 0.50
N THR A 33 4.50 3.96 1.26
CA THR A 33 4.02 3.97 2.65
C THR A 33 5.00 4.64 3.61
N ASP A 34 6.30 4.58 3.31
CA ASP A 34 7.38 4.95 4.24
C ASP A 34 7.19 4.29 5.63
N GLY A 35 6.64 3.07 5.63
CA GLY A 35 6.29 2.33 6.82
C GLY A 35 7.51 1.80 7.55
N LEU A 36 7.77 2.29 8.76
CA LEU A 36 8.72 1.69 9.69
C LEU A 36 7.94 0.84 10.71
N ASP A 37 7.70 -0.43 10.39
CA ASP A 37 7.02 -1.38 11.29
C ASP A 37 7.99 -1.90 12.37
N ARG A 38 8.41 -1.00 13.25
CA ARG A 38 9.28 -1.28 14.40
C ARG A 38 8.69 -0.69 15.67
N GLY A 39 9.14 -1.21 16.82
CA GLY A 39 8.68 -0.78 18.14
C GLY A 39 7.23 -1.18 18.44
N SER A 40 6.74 -0.74 19.59
CA SER A 40 5.40 -1.10 20.07
C SER A 40 4.27 -0.41 19.30
N LYS A 41 4.49 0.82 18.82
CA LYS A 41 3.50 1.63 18.08
C LYS A 41 4.14 2.31 16.86
N PRO A 42 4.19 1.63 15.70
CA PRO A 42 4.66 2.27 14.46
C PRO A 42 3.71 3.37 14.01
N HIS A 43 4.14 4.22 13.08
CA HIS A 43 3.25 5.20 12.45
C HIS A 43 2.16 4.46 11.63
N PRO A 44 0.87 4.88 11.68
CA PRO A 44 -0.24 4.21 10.99
C PRO A 44 -0.08 4.06 9.47
N ARG A 45 0.80 4.85 8.82
CA ARG A 45 1.10 4.73 7.39
C ARG A 45 1.67 3.37 7.01
N ALA A 46 2.31 2.66 7.96
CA ALA A 46 2.79 1.30 7.74
C ALA A 46 1.66 0.28 7.46
N TRP A 47 0.43 0.56 7.90
CA TRP A 47 -0.72 -0.34 7.79
C TRP A 47 -1.91 0.24 7.02
N GLY A 48 -1.98 1.57 6.87
CA GLY A 48 -3.14 2.26 6.33
C GLY A 48 -2.94 3.02 5.01
N THR A 49 -1.72 3.14 4.46
CA THR A 49 -1.47 4.08 3.33
C THR A 49 -2.38 3.85 2.12
N TYR A 50 -2.29 2.68 1.47
CA TYR A 50 -3.08 2.37 0.27
C TYR A 50 -4.61 2.47 0.47
N PRO A 51 -5.19 1.87 1.54
CA PRO A 51 -6.63 1.99 1.78
C PRO A 51 -7.05 3.42 2.15
N ARG A 52 -6.18 4.24 2.77
CA ARG A 52 -6.43 5.68 2.97
C ARG A 52 -6.49 6.45 1.67
N ILE A 53 -5.60 6.15 0.71
CA ILE A 53 -5.66 6.74 -0.64
C ILE A 53 -7.02 6.43 -1.28
N LEU A 54 -7.43 5.17 -1.27
CA LEU A 54 -8.67 4.74 -1.92
C LEU A 54 -9.94 5.24 -1.20
N GLY A 55 -9.98 5.20 0.13
CA GLY A 55 -11.14 5.63 0.90
C GLY A 55 -11.22 7.15 1.03
N LYS A 56 -10.25 7.76 1.69
CA LYS A 56 -10.25 9.20 1.98
C LYS A 56 -10.01 10.01 0.71
N TYR A 57 -8.89 9.80 0.03
CA TYR A 57 -8.47 10.74 -1.02
C TYR A 57 -9.16 10.53 -2.37
N VAL A 58 -9.58 9.30 -2.69
CA VAL A 58 -10.35 9.00 -3.92
C VAL A 58 -11.85 9.13 -3.66
N ARG A 59 -12.44 8.28 -2.79
CA ARG A 59 -13.90 8.22 -2.61
C ARG A 59 -14.47 9.43 -1.89
N GLU A 60 -13.88 9.84 -0.76
CA GLU A 60 -14.47 10.87 0.10
C GLU A 60 -14.14 12.29 -0.36
N GLU A 61 -12.88 12.55 -0.73
CA GLU A 61 -12.39 13.89 -1.07
C GLU A 61 -12.26 14.16 -2.58
N GLY A 62 -12.24 13.12 -3.43
CA GLY A 62 -12.14 13.27 -4.88
C GLY A 62 -10.85 13.95 -5.36
N VAL A 63 -9.74 13.82 -4.63
CA VAL A 63 -8.45 14.47 -4.94
C VAL A 63 -7.87 13.95 -6.24
N ILE A 64 -8.01 12.64 -6.50
CA ILE A 64 -7.64 11.97 -7.74
C ILE A 64 -8.70 10.92 -8.09
N SER A 65 -8.83 10.58 -9.38
CA SER A 65 -9.71 9.48 -9.80
C SER A 65 -9.21 8.13 -9.29
N LEU A 66 -10.11 7.15 -9.24
CA LEU A 66 -9.76 5.78 -8.84
C LEU A 66 -8.71 5.17 -9.78
N GLU A 67 -8.87 5.36 -11.09
CA GLU A 67 -7.95 4.84 -12.10
C GLU A 67 -6.55 5.47 -11.96
N ASN A 68 -6.49 6.78 -11.71
CA ASN A 68 -5.22 7.47 -11.48
C ASN A 68 -4.54 6.98 -10.19
N ALA A 69 -5.31 6.81 -9.10
CA ALA A 69 -4.80 6.22 -7.87
C ALA A 69 -4.23 4.81 -8.12
N ILE A 70 -4.97 3.94 -8.81
CA ILE A 70 -4.50 2.58 -9.14
C ILE A 70 -3.22 2.65 -9.99
N TYR A 71 -3.16 3.52 -11.01
CA TYR A 71 -1.96 3.70 -11.83
C TYR A 71 -0.73 4.11 -11.00
N LYS A 72 -0.89 5.11 -10.11
CA LYS A 72 0.16 5.61 -9.20
C LYS A 72 0.64 4.58 -8.17
N MET A 73 -0.17 3.54 -7.91
CA MET A 73 0.11 2.45 -6.97
C MET A 73 0.58 1.16 -7.65
N THR A 74 0.43 1.02 -8.98
CA THR A 74 0.70 -0.23 -9.71
C THR A 74 1.66 -0.04 -10.88
N TYR A 75 1.18 0.39 -12.05
CA TYR A 75 2.00 0.43 -13.27
C TYR A 75 3.05 1.55 -13.24
N MET A 76 2.75 2.71 -12.65
CA MET A 76 3.72 3.80 -12.53
C MET A 76 4.99 3.37 -11.78
N PRO A 77 4.92 2.78 -10.56
CA PRO A 77 6.11 2.25 -9.90
C PRO A 77 6.73 1.07 -10.64
N ALA A 78 5.94 0.14 -11.20
CA ALA A 78 6.50 -0.98 -11.97
C ALA A 78 7.36 -0.48 -13.16
N SER A 79 6.86 0.50 -13.91
CA SER A 79 7.58 1.14 -15.00
C SER A 79 8.83 1.89 -14.51
N LYS A 80 8.69 2.73 -13.46
CA LYS A 80 9.79 3.54 -12.93
C LYS A 80 10.95 2.69 -12.42
N PHE A 81 10.66 1.56 -11.77
CA PHE A 81 11.67 0.65 -11.22
C PHE A 81 12.10 -0.44 -12.21
N GLY A 82 11.50 -0.51 -13.40
CA GLY A 82 11.82 -1.52 -14.42
C GLY A 82 11.43 -2.94 -14.00
N ILE A 83 10.30 -3.09 -13.32
CA ILE A 83 9.72 -4.38 -12.93
C ILE A 83 8.89 -4.90 -14.10
N VAL A 84 9.45 -5.85 -14.84
CA VAL A 84 8.85 -6.38 -16.07
C VAL A 84 7.64 -7.27 -15.74
N ASN A 85 6.59 -7.21 -16.58
CA ASN A 85 5.39 -8.04 -16.50
C ASN A 85 4.59 -7.93 -15.19
N ARG A 86 4.65 -6.78 -14.49
CA ARG A 86 3.86 -6.49 -13.27
C ARG A 86 3.23 -5.10 -13.33
N GLY A 87 2.28 -4.86 -12.43
CA GLY A 87 1.60 -3.56 -12.29
C GLY A 87 0.44 -3.33 -13.27
N LEU A 88 0.15 -4.29 -14.15
CA LEU A 88 -1.01 -4.26 -15.06
C LEU A 88 -1.74 -5.59 -15.02
N ILE A 89 -3.06 -5.55 -15.22
CA ILE A 89 -3.88 -6.74 -15.48
C ILE A 89 -3.86 -6.97 -17.00
N LYS A 90 -2.98 -7.86 -17.44
CA LYS A 90 -2.76 -8.16 -18.86
C LYS A 90 -2.32 -9.61 -19.02
N GLU A 91 -2.71 -10.25 -20.13
CA GLU A 91 -2.22 -11.58 -20.46
C GLU A 91 -0.68 -11.61 -20.51
N GLY A 92 -0.09 -12.68 -19.99
CA GLY A 92 1.37 -12.83 -19.85
C GLY A 92 2.00 -12.09 -18.66
N TYR A 93 1.23 -11.33 -17.87
CA TYR A 93 1.72 -10.68 -16.65
C TYR A 93 1.56 -11.60 -15.44
N PHE A 94 2.34 -11.34 -14.38
CA PHE A 94 2.18 -12.04 -13.11
C PHE A 94 0.81 -11.73 -12.49
N ALA A 95 0.17 -12.76 -11.94
CA ALA A 95 -1.07 -12.63 -11.19
C ALA A 95 -0.80 -12.06 -9.78
N ASP A 96 -0.40 -10.79 -9.73
CA ASP A 96 -0.37 -9.97 -8.52
C ASP A 96 -1.63 -9.11 -8.50
N LEU A 97 -2.61 -9.51 -7.71
CA LEU A 97 -3.96 -8.95 -7.75
C LEU A 97 -4.43 -8.61 -6.34
N VAL A 98 -5.19 -7.53 -6.24
CA VAL A 98 -5.88 -7.12 -5.02
C VAL A 98 -7.35 -7.02 -5.36
N ILE A 99 -8.19 -7.65 -4.56
CA ILE A 99 -9.64 -7.49 -4.62
C ILE A 99 -10.02 -6.57 -3.47
N PHE A 100 -10.71 -5.48 -3.78
CA PHE A 100 -11.21 -4.54 -2.80
C PHE A 100 -12.59 -4.03 -3.23
N ASP A 101 -13.36 -3.57 -2.25
CA ASP A 101 -14.64 -2.92 -2.45
C ASP A 101 -14.42 -1.40 -2.42
N PRO A 102 -14.64 -0.68 -3.54
CA PRO A 102 -14.43 0.76 -3.60
C PRO A 102 -15.33 1.54 -2.65
N ASP A 103 -16.50 1.02 -2.31
CA ASP A 103 -17.48 1.71 -1.46
C ASP A 103 -17.11 1.59 0.04
N THR A 104 -16.35 0.56 0.43
CA THR A 104 -16.07 0.27 1.84
C THR A 104 -14.58 0.29 2.23
N VAL A 105 -13.66 0.33 1.26
CA VAL A 105 -12.22 0.36 1.54
C VAL A 105 -11.83 1.55 2.43
N SER A 106 -11.10 1.29 3.51
CA SER A 106 -10.69 2.31 4.49
C SER A 106 -9.50 1.86 5.34
N ASP A 107 -8.67 2.83 5.75
CA ASP A 107 -7.64 2.63 6.75
C ASP A 107 -8.23 2.64 8.16
N LEU A 108 -7.92 1.60 8.94
CA LEU A 108 -8.32 1.51 10.35
C LEU A 108 -7.18 1.82 11.32
N ALA A 109 -5.95 1.90 10.79
CA ALA A 109 -4.76 2.17 11.58
C ALA A 109 -4.74 3.63 12.05
N THR A 110 -4.60 3.84 13.35
CA THR A 110 -4.46 5.16 13.98
C THR A 110 -3.11 5.28 14.69
N TYR A 111 -2.74 6.46 15.16
CA TYR A 111 -1.53 6.63 15.98
C TYR A 111 -1.62 5.87 17.31
N GLN A 112 -2.83 5.69 17.85
CA GLN A 112 -3.08 4.98 19.09
C GLN A 112 -3.09 3.47 18.88
N ASN A 113 -3.63 3.02 17.75
CA ASN A 113 -3.73 1.61 17.36
C ASN A 113 -3.26 1.43 15.91
N SER A 114 -1.96 1.26 15.70
CA SER A 114 -1.34 1.34 14.38
C SER A 114 -1.17 0.02 13.65
N ARG A 115 -1.39 -1.13 14.31
CA ARG A 115 -1.32 -2.48 13.69
C ARG A 115 -2.71 -3.05 13.43
N VAL A 116 -3.53 -2.28 12.73
CA VAL A 116 -4.88 -2.69 12.33
C VAL A 116 -4.92 -2.78 10.82
N GLY A 117 -5.29 -3.96 10.30
CA GLY A 117 -5.48 -4.16 8.87
C GLY A 117 -6.69 -3.36 8.35
N PRO A 118 -6.75 -3.10 7.04
CA PRO A 118 -7.84 -2.31 6.46
C PRO A 118 -9.16 -3.08 6.37
N ALA A 119 -10.24 -2.31 6.21
CA ALA A 119 -11.52 -2.83 5.77
C ALA A 119 -11.63 -2.83 4.23
N GLY A 120 -12.55 -3.62 3.69
CA GLY A 120 -12.87 -3.61 2.26
C GLY A 120 -11.80 -4.21 1.34
N MET A 121 -10.79 -4.94 1.85
CA MET A 121 -9.74 -5.58 1.05
C MET A 121 -9.63 -7.09 1.34
N PRO A 122 -10.61 -7.91 0.90
CA PRO A 122 -10.73 -9.30 1.33
C PRO A 122 -9.64 -10.22 0.76
N HIS A 123 -9.10 -9.95 -0.42
CA HIS A 123 -8.17 -10.88 -1.09
C HIS A 123 -6.94 -10.18 -1.67
N VAL A 124 -5.80 -10.82 -1.45
CA VAL A 124 -4.53 -10.45 -2.08
C VAL A 124 -3.90 -11.72 -2.65
N ILE A 125 -3.52 -11.66 -3.91
CA ILE A 125 -2.89 -12.74 -4.66
C ILE A 125 -1.52 -12.25 -5.08
N VAL A 126 -0.49 -13.06 -4.85
CA VAL A 126 0.88 -12.77 -5.24
C VAL A 126 1.40 -13.95 -6.04
N ASN A 127 1.87 -13.70 -7.26
CA ASN A 127 2.31 -14.75 -8.19
C ASN A 127 1.28 -15.89 -8.33
N GLY A 128 -0.01 -15.54 -8.43
CA GLY A 128 -1.12 -16.48 -8.60
C GLY A 128 -1.51 -17.28 -7.36
N LYS A 129 -0.90 -17.02 -6.19
CA LYS A 129 -1.25 -17.69 -4.92
C LYS A 129 -1.88 -16.70 -3.94
N LEU A 130 -2.93 -17.12 -3.24
CA LEU A 130 -3.57 -16.33 -2.21
C LEU A 130 -2.62 -16.09 -1.03
N ALA A 131 -2.33 -14.82 -0.76
CA ALA A 131 -1.61 -14.34 0.41
C ALA A 131 -2.58 -13.88 1.52
N VAL A 132 -3.72 -13.30 1.13
CA VAL A 132 -4.80 -12.90 2.03
C VAL A 132 -6.12 -13.49 1.54
N ARG A 133 -6.92 -14.04 2.45
CA ARG A 133 -8.29 -14.49 2.18
C ARG A 133 -9.22 -14.02 3.29
N ASP A 134 -10.36 -13.42 2.90
CA ASP A 134 -11.38 -12.89 3.82
C ASP A 134 -10.76 -11.96 4.88
N GLY A 135 -9.83 -11.10 4.45
CA GLY A 135 -9.10 -10.17 5.32
C GLY A 135 -8.04 -10.81 6.23
N LYS A 136 -7.82 -12.12 6.15
CA LYS A 136 -6.84 -12.85 6.96
C LYS A 136 -5.61 -13.23 6.14
N HIS A 137 -4.43 -12.87 6.66
CA HIS A 137 -3.16 -13.27 6.06
C HIS A 137 -2.95 -14.79 6.23
N LEU A 138 -2.68 -15.50 5.13
CA LEU A 138 -2.57 -16.97 5.10
C LEU A 138 -1.17 -17.49 5.43
N GLY A 139 -0.17 -16.63 5.51
CA GLY A 139 1.23 -17.04 5.70
C GLY A 139 1.91 -17.51 4.41
N THR A 140 1.19 -17.59 3.29
CA THR A 140 1.74 -17.91 1.97
C THR A 140 2.84 -16.94 1.58
N ARG A 141 4.04 -17.45 1.28
CA ARG A 141 5.19 -16.66 0.83
C ARG A 141 5.51 -16.95 -0.64
N SER A 142 4.67 -16.44 -1.54
CA SER A 142 4.84 -16.62 -2.98
C SER A 142 5.63 -15.50 -3.65
N GLY A 143 6.18 -14.55 -2.89
CA GLY A 143 7.03 -13.47 -3.39
C GLY A 143 8.33 -13.96 -4.03
N ARG A 144 8.90 -13.14 -4.91
CA ARG A 144 10.19 -13.39 -5.59
C ARG A 144 11.08 -12.16 -5.43
N ALA A 145 12.38 -12.36 -5.35
CA ALA A 145 13.33 -11.27 -5.50
C ALA A 145 13.23 -10.72 -6.93
N LEU A 146 13.15 -9.39 -7.07
CA LEU A 146 13.02 -8.73 -8.36
C LEU A 146 14.36 -8.11 -8.75
N ARG A 147 14.74 -8.28 -10.02
CA ARG A 147 15.86 -7.53 -10.63
C ARG A 147 15.33 -6.65 -11.75
N ARG A 148 15.93 -5.48 -11.89
CA ARG A 148 15.53 -4.50 -12.90
C ARG A 148 15.73 -5.06 -14.30
N GLY A 149 14.67 -5.06 -15.10
CA GLY A 149 14.71 -5.47 -16.51
C GLY A 149 14.63 -6.98 -16.76
N GLU A 150 14.50 -7.81 -15.72
CA GLU A 150 14.48 -9.27 -15.87
C GLU A 150 13.10 -9.87 -15.58
N ILE A 151 12.79 -10.98 -16.25
CA ILE A 151 11.57 -11.77 -16.07
C ILE A 151 11.94 -13.05 -15.30
N TYR A 152 11.19 -13.36 -14.23
CA TYR A 152 11.38 -14.55 -13.38
C TYR A 152 10.09 -15.31 -13.15
#